data_AF-A0A1E1MIB6-F1
#
_entry.id   AF-A0A1E1MIB6-F1
#
_cell.length_a   1.000
_cell.length_b   1.000
_cell.length_c   1.000
_cell.angle_alpha   90.00
_cell.angle_beta   90.00
_cell.angle_gamma   90.00
#
_symmetry.space_group_name_H-M   'P 1'
#
loop_
_entity.id
_entity.type
_entity.pdbx_description
1 polymer ?
#
loop_
_entity_poly.entity_id
_entity_poly.type
_entity_poly.pdbx_seq_one_letter_code
_entity_poly.pdbx_strand_id
1 'polypeptide(L)'
;MSCLTYATSLSKRGPDDILAAKALEKAYQVLNGTLSDGSARTTCTQDTLAIRKEYGDLTNYEKDDYVKAVLCLQSTPSKLSATQYPGAKSRYDDFVVVHINMTHGVHDTASFLAWHRYYVWAYETALRSECGYKGYQPYWNWGKYPDPSLSPIFNGDAHSMGGNGEAVSHKGYNLGMANVMVPAGKGGGCVKIGPFASMTVNLGPLAGAMDAALNIKKNPRSDGYGYNPRCLRRDVNDYFVSQYLRPQDLANQITSSKDIESFQKSLQYDTTAAFSLHTGGHFSIWGDPGGDFYVSPGEPVFWLHHGQVDRQWWIWQNQDPANRVQQ
;
A
#
# COMPACT_ATOMS: atom_id res chain seq x y z
N MET A 1 -16.63 -8.20 5.39
CA MET A 1 -15.79 -8.62 4.25
C MET A 1 -15.90 -7.54 3.21
N SER A 2 -14.79 -7.12 2.61
CA SER A 2 -14.83 -6.41 1.34
C SER A 2 -14.49 -7.43 0.27
N CYS A 3 -15.36 -7.66 -0.71
CA CYS A 3 -14.98 -8.44 -1.88
C CYS A 3 -14.26 -7.51 -2.85
N LEU A 4 -13.16 -7.96 -3.45
CA LEU A 4 -12.46 -7.20 -4.47
C LEU A 4 -12.99 -7.68 -5.81
N THR A 5 -13.64 -6.82 -6.61
CA THR A 5 -14.27 -7.25 -7.88
C THR A 5 -13.52 -6.82 -9.13
N TYR A 6 -13.86 -7.56 -10.19
CA TYR A 6 -13.35 -7.60 -11.54
C TYR A 6 -13.71 -6.38 -12.41
N ALA A 7 -13.14 -5.23 -12.13
CA ALA A 7 -13.26 -4.09 -13.03
C ALA A 7 -12.10 -4.00 -14.07
N THR A 8 -11.13 -4.92 -14.05
CA THR A 8 -10.00 -4.89 -14.99
C THR A 8 -10.41 -5.31 -16.41
N SER A 9 -10.09 -4.47 -17.40
CA SER A 9 -10.24 -4.79 -18.83
C SER A 9 -9.53 -6.10 -19.19
N LEU A 10 -10.16 -6.95 -20.03
CA LEU A 10 -9.65 -8.27 -20.40
C LEU A 10 -8.20 -8.28 -20.90
N SER A 11 -7.77 -7.24 -21.62
CA SER A 11 -6.41 -7.07 -22.16
C SER A 11 -5.32 -6.84 -21.10
N LYS A 12 -5.69 -6.55 -19.87
CA LYS A 12 -4.78 -6.28 -18.74
C LYS A 12 -4.85 -7.35 -17.65
N ARG A 13 -5.58 -8.44 -17.90
CA ARG A 13 -5.76 -9.51 -16.90
C ARG A 13 -4.55 -10.44 -16.84
N GLY A 14 -4.04 -10.62 -15.63
CA GLY A 14 -2.95 -11.54 -15.33
C GLY A 14 -3.42 -12.92 -14.86
N PRO A 15 -2.50 -13.89 -14.69
CA PRO A 15 -2.80 -15.16 -14.02
C PRO A 15 -3.32 -14.98 -12.59
N ASP A 16 -2.89 -13.94 -11.87
CA ASP A 16 -3.40 -13.57 -10.54
C ASP A 16 -4.89 -13.17 -10.60
N ASP A 17 -5.31 -12.50 -11.68
CA ASP A 17 -6.72 -12.19 -11.92
C ASP A 17 -7.55 -13.44 -12.24
N ILE A 18 -6.98 -14.57 -12.62
CA ILE A 18 -7.75 -15.82 -12.72
C ILE A 18 -7.99 -16.40 -11.32
N LEU A 19 -6.98 -16.33 -10.46
CA LEU A 19 -7.07 -16.83 -9.07
C LEU A 19 -8.03 -15.99 -8.23
N ALA A 20 -8.02 -14.67 -8.41
CA ALA A 20 -8.98 -13.80 -7.75
C ALA A 20 -10.44 -14.11 -8.15
N ALA A 21 -10.69 -14.72 -9.33
CA ALA A 21 -12.04 -14.91 -9.86
C ALA A 21 -12.65 -16.13 -9.21
N LYS A 22 -11.83 -17.18 -9.13
CA LYS A 22 -12.09 -18.38 -8.32
C LYS A 22 -12.28 -18.02 -6.85
N ALA A 23 -11.46 -17.11 -6.31
CA ALA A 23 -11.63 -16.63 -4.94
C ALA A 23 -12.97 -15.93 -4.73
N LEU A 24 -13.39 -15.08 -5.68
CA LEU A 24 -14.68 -14.39 -5.62
C LEU A 24 -15.86 -15.36 -5.69
N GLU A 25 -15.80 -16.33 -6.60
CA GLU A 25 -16.81 -17.41 -6.70
C GLU A 25 -16.97 -18.16 -5.37
N LYS A 26 -15.85 -18.52 -4.73
CA LYS A 26 -15.85 -19.18 -3.42
C LYS A 26 -16.37 -18.26 -2.31
N ALA A 27 -16.03 -16.97 -2.33
CA ALA A 27 -16.58 -16.01 -1.38
C ALA A 27 -18.11 -15.91 -1.51
N TYR A 28 -18.66 -15.96 -2.72
CA TYR A 28 -20.12 -16.01 -2.92
C TYR A 28 -20.75 -17.31 -2.43
N GLN A 29 -20.06 -18.45 -2.59
CA GLN A 29 -20.47 -19.74 -2.01
C GLN A 29 -20.44 -19.71 -0.47
N VAL A 30 -19.51 -18.97 0.13
CA VAL A 30 -19.51 -18.76 1.59
C VAL A 30 -20.71 -17.90 2.00
N LEU A 31 -20.94 -16.78 1.31
CA LEU A 31 -22.03 -15.85 1.63
C LEU A 31 -23.44 -16.45 1.45
N ASN A 32 -23.61 -17.40 0.53
CA ASN A 32 -24.89 -18.10 0.33
C ASN A 32 -25.01 -19.41 1.14
N GLY A 33 -23.99 -19.75 1.93
CA GLY A 33 -23.97 -20.92 2.81
C GLY A 33 -23.68 -22.26 2.13
N THR A 34 -23.28 -22.29 0.85
CA THR A 34 -22.91 -23.56 0.17
C THR A 34 -21.47 -23.98 0.43
N LEU A 35 -20.63 -23.11 1.01
CA LEU A 35 -19.27 -23.39 1.44
C LEU A 35 -19.04 -22.80 2.85
N SER A 36 -18.28 -23.51 3.70
CA SER A 36 -17.88 -22.98 5.01
C SER A 36 -16.46 -22.41 4.95
N ASP A 37 -16.26 -21.25 5.58
CA ASP A 37 -14.94 -20.65 5.83
C ASP A 37 -14.55 -20.70 7.33
N GLY A 38 -15.27 -21.52 8.10
CA GLY A 38 -15.10 -21.63 9.55
C GLY A 38 -15.62 -20.41 10.34
N SER A 39 -16.16 -19.39 9.68
CA SER A 39 -16.73 -18.23 10.36
C SER A 39 -18.21 -18.45 10.68
N ALA A 40 -18.65 -17.95 11.85
CA ALA A 40 -20.05 -18.00 12.28
C ALA A 40 -20.83 -16.72 11.93
N ARG A 41 -20.36 -15.92 10.97
CA ARG A 41 -20.88 -14.56 10.72
C ARG A 41 -22.11 -14.60 9.82
N THR A 42 -23.22 -14.02 10.29
CA THR A 42 -24.50 -13.97 9.55
C THR A 42 -24.90 -12.57 9.08
N THR A 43 -24.17 -11.53 9.47
CA THR A 43 -24.56 -10.12 9.21
C THR A 43 -23.98 -9.54 7.91
N CYS A 44 -23.00 -10.20 7.29
CA CYS A 44 -22.43 -9.81 6.00
C CYS A 44 -23.12 -10.61 4.90
N THR A 45 -23.96 -9.95 4.10
CA THR A 45 -24.66 -10.55 2.96
C THR A 45 -24.09 -10.03 1.63
N GLN A 46 -24.48 -10.66 0.51
CA GLN A 46 -24.13 -10.17 -0.83
C GLN A 46 -24.59 -8.71 -1.05
N ASP A 47 -25.75 -8.32 -0.51
CA ASP A 47 -26.31 -6.97 -0.66
C ASP A 47 -25.53 -5.90 0.12
N THR A 48 -24.92 -6.29 1.23
CA THR A 48 -24.15 -5.40 2.12
C THR A 48 -22.64 -5.40 1.83
N LEU A 49 -22.21 -6.17 0.83
CA LEU A 49 -20.81 -6.43 0.55
C LEU A 49 -20.12 -5.18 -0.02
N ALA A 50 -19.11 -4.70 0.69
CA ALA A 50 -18.26 -3.62 0.20
C ALA A 50 -17.36 -4.12 -0.93
N ILE A 51 -17.20 -3.32 -1.98
CA ILE A 51 -16.33 -3.65 -3.11
C ILE A 51 -15.12 -2.72 -3.16
N ARG A 52 -13.92 -3.30 -3.05
CA ARG A 52 -12.64 -2.59 -3.27
C ARG A 52 -12.17 -2.81 -4.71
N LYS A 53 -11.71 -1.76 -5.37
CA LYS A 53 -11.37 -1.76 -6.82
C LYS A 53 -9.92 -1.36 -7.05
N GLU A 54 -9.36 -1.84 -8.16
CA GLU A 54 -8.06 -1.36 -8.62
C GLU A 54 -8.17 0.13 -8.98
N TYR A 55 -7.19 0.94 -8.59
CA TYR A 55 -7.26 2.40 -8.72
C TYR A 55 -7.49 2.85 -10.18
N GLY A 56 -6.81 2.23 -11.13
CA GLY A 56 -6.97 2.50 -12.55
C GLY A 56 -8.34 2.14 -13.12
N ASP A 57 -9.09 1.26 -12.48
CA ASP A 57 -10.47 0.90 -12.86
C ASP A 57 -11.54 1.79 -12.20
N LEU A 58 -11.15 2.69 -11.30
CA LEU A 58 -12.04 3.74 -10.81
C LEU A 58 -12.37 4.73 -11.93
N THR A 59 -13.62 5.20 -11.94
CA THR A 59 -13.98 6.38 -12.76
C THR A 59 -13.25 7.62 -12.24
N ASN A 60 -13.12 8.66 -13.07
CA ASN A 60 -12.49 9.90 -12.62
C ASN A 60 -13.23 10.52 -11.41
N TYR A 61 -14.56 10.43 -11.37
CA TYR A 61 -15.35 10.85 -10.22
C TYR A 61 -14.97 10.09 -8.93
N GLU A 62 -14.78 8.77 -9.02
CA GLU A 62 -14.39 7.95 -7.87
C GLU A 62 -12.95 8.23 -7.41
N LYS A 63 -12.04 8.51 -8.37
CA LYS A 63 -10.67 8.95 -8.07
C LYS A 63 -10.70 10.30 -7.36
N ASP A 64 -11.47 11.26 -7.87
CA ASP A 64 -11.63 12.59 -7.27
C ASP A 64 -12.19 12.51 -5.85
N ASP A 65 -13.22 11.68 -5.62
CA ASP A 65 -13.81 11.48 -4.30
C ASP A 65 -12.79 10.89 -3.31
N TYR A 66 -11.97 9.93 -3.76
CA TYR A 66 -10.90 9.37 -2.93
C TYR A 66 -9.81 10.39 -2.63
N VAL A 67 -9.24 11.04 -3.66
CA VAL A 67 -8.19 12.05 -3.52
C VAL A 67 -8.63 13.18 -2.61
N LYS A 68 -9.85 13.70 -2.80
CA LYS A 68 -10.44 14.74 -1.94
C LYS A 68 -10.50 14.31 -0.48
N ALA A 69 -10.90 13.06 -0.20
CA ALA A 69 -10.96 12.56 1.16
C ALA A 69 -9.57 12.42 1.82
N VAL A 70 -8.56 12.00 1.04
CA VAL A 70 -7.17 11.92 1.52
C VAL A 70 -6.65 13.32 1.89
N LEU A 71 -6.85 14.30 1.00
CA LEU A 71 -6.46 15.70 1.24
C LEU A 71 -7.22 16.31 2.44
N CYS A 72 -8.47 15.92 2.64
CA CYS A 72 -9.22 16.27 3.85
C CYS A 72 -8.56 15.72 5.13
N LEU A 73 -8.12 14.45 5.16
CA LEU A 73 -7.39 13.92 6.33
C LEU A 73 -6.04 14.62 6.56
N GLN A 74 -5.36 15.04 5.49
CA GLN A 74 -4.09 15.80 5.58
C GLN A 74 -4.28 17.23 6.09
N SER A 75 -5.48 17.79 5.99
CA SER A 75 -5.80 19.14 6.48
C SER A 75 -6.55 19.14 7.82
N THR A 76 -7.17 18.02 8.19
CA THR A 76 -7.87 17.89 9.47
C THR A 76 -6.85 17.81 10.62
N PRO A 77 -6.96 18.61 11.69
CA PRO A 77 -5.99 18.61 12.79
C PRO A 77 -5.79 17.24 13.45
N SER A 78 -4.53 16.95 13.82
CA SER A 78 -4.18 15.77 14.63
C SER A 78 -4.99 15.69 15.94
N LYS A 79 -5.35 14.48 16.34
CA LYS A 79 -6.00 14.16 17.63
C LYS A 79 -4.98 13.74 18.71
N LEU A 80 -3.70 13.63 18.37
CA LEU A 80 -2.66 13.18 19.29
C LEU A 80 -2.08 14.34 20.12
N SER A 81 -1.42 14.00 21.22
CA SER A 81 -0.77 14.99 22.08
C SER A 81 0.35 15.71 21.33
N ALA A 82 0.20 17.03 21.14
CA ALA A 82 1.22 17.86 20.48
C ALA A 82 2.54 17.95 21.26
N THR A 83 2.53 17.65 22.57
CA THR A 83 3.75 17.56 23.38
C THR A 83 4.51 16.26 23.10
N GLN A 84 3.77 15.14 22.97
CA GLN A 84 4.37 13.83 22.72
C GLN A 84 4.75 13.65 21.25
N TYR A 85 3.91 14.12 20.34
CA TYR A 85 4.03 13.97 18.90
C TYR A 85 4.02 15.34 18.20
N PRO A 86 5.03 16.20 18.44
CA PRO A 86 5.03 17.58 17.92
C PRO A 86 5.00 17.66 16.39
N GLY A 87 5.45 16.61 15.68
CA GLY A 87 5.37 16.49 14.23
C GLY A 87 4.00 16.06 13.69
N ALA A 88 3.10 15.50 14.52
CA ALA A 88 1.75 15.18 14.07
C ALA A 88 0.94 16.47 13.94
N LYS A 89 0.68 16.92 12.71
CA LYS A 89 -0.10 18.14 12.43
C LYS A 89 -1.50 17.82 11.94
N SER A 90 -1.68 16.65 11.33
CA SER A 90 -2.92 16.23 10.71
C SER A 90 -3.44 14.89 11.23
N ARG A 91 -4.72 14.59 10.97
CA ARG A 91 -5.30 13.26 11.18
C ARG A 91 -4.58 12.20 10.36
N TYR A 92 -4.08 12.58 9.19
CA TYR A 92 -3.24 11.71 8.38
C TYR A 92 -1.93 11.36 9.13
N ASP A 93 -1.28 12.34 9.75
CA ASP A 93 -0.06 12.11 10.55
C ASP A 93 -0.31 11.18 11.75
N ASP A 94 -1.52 11.14 12.30
CA ASP A 94 -1.83 10.24 13.42
C ASP A 94 -1.71 8.76 13.02
N PHE A 95 -2.09 8.42 11.78
CA PHE A 95 -1.86 7.10 11.24
C PHE A 95 -0.35 6.82 11.11
N VAL A 96 0.42 7.78 10.59
CA VAL A 96 1.88 7.66 10.48
C VAL A 96 2.52 7.42 11.87
N VAL A 97 2.09 8.14 12.91
CA VAL A 97 2.55 7.90 14.29
C VAL A 97 2.21 6.49 14.78
N VAL A 98 0.98 6.02 14.55
CA VAL A 98 0.56 4.67 14.94
C VAL A 98 1.46 3.63 14.29
N HIS A 99 1.79 3.79 13.01
CA HIS A 99 2.68 2.87 12.32
C HIS A 99 4.11 2.91 12.88
N ILE A 100 4.71 4.11 13.04
CA ILE A 100 6.04 4.25 13.66
C ILE A 100 6.10 3.53 15.02
N ASN A 101 5.06 3.71 15.85
CA ASN A 101 5.00 3.11 17.19
C ASN A 101 4.85 1.58 17.14
N MET A 102 4.17 1.06 16.13
CA MET A 102 3.83 -0.36 16.02
C MET A 102 4.79 -1.15 15.13
N THR A 103 5.70 -0.50 14.38
CA THR A 103 6.51 -1.10 13.31
C THR A 103 7.08 -2.48 13.69
N HIS A 104 7.77 -2.60 14.83
CA HIS A 104 8.39 -3.87 15.25
C HIS A 104 7.39 -4.94 15.73
N GLY A 105 6.18 -4.55 16.12
CA GLY A 105 5.13 -5.48 16.52
C GLY A 105 4.31 -6.01 15.34
N VAL A 106 4.42 -5.39 14.16
CA VAL A 106 3.49 -5.61 13.04
C VAL A 106 4.16 -5.98 11.72
N HIS A 107 5.49 -6.08 11.68
CA HIS A 107 6.27 -6.61 10.56
C HIS A 107 7.09 -7.80 11.03
N ASP A 108 7.26 -8.82 10.19
CA ASP A 108 7.93 -10.06 10.55
C ASP A 108 7.28 -10.77 11.76
N THR A 109 5.99 -10.54 11.96
CA THR A 109 5.18 -11.17 13.02
C THR A 109 3.94 -11.84 12.43
N ALA A 110 3.33 -12.73 13.21
CA ALA A 110 2.04 -13.34 12.88
C ALA A 110 0.91 -12.31 12.72
N SER A 111 1.06 -11.11 13.28
CA SER A 111 0.03 -10.07 13.20
C SER A 111 0.08 -9.26 11.91
N PHE A 112 1.14 -9.37 11.10
CA PHE A 112 1.38 -8.50 9.94
C PHE A 112 0.15 -8.34 9.04
N LEU A 113 -0.41 -9.44 8.55
CA LEU A 113 -1.52 -9.43 7.61
C LEU A 113 -2.80 -8.87 8.26
N ALA A 114 -3.14 -9.36 9.45
CA ALA A 114 -4.35 -8.96 10.16
C ALA A 114 -4.30 -7.50 10.63
N TRP A 115 -3.15 -7.05 11.13
CA TRP A 115 -2.93 -5.68 11.59
C TRP A 115 -3.03 -4.71 10.41
N HIS A 116 -2.35 -4.99 9.28
CA HIS A 116 -2.42 -4.11 8.11
C HIS A 116 -3.81 -4.10 7.47
N ARG A 117 -4.53 -5.24 7.43
CA ARG A 117 -5.96 -5.28 7.03
C ARG A 117 -6.81 -4.36 7.90
N TYR A 118 -6.64 -4.40 9.21
CA TYR A 118 -7.37 -3.53 10.15
C TYR A 118 -6.94 -2.07 10.04
N TYR A 119 -5.65 -1.81 9.86
CA TYR A 119 -5.08 -0.48 9.72
C TYR A 119 -5.62 0.24 8.47
N VAL A 120 -5.64 -0.47 7.33
CA VAL A 120 -6.28 0.02 6.09
C VAL A 120 -7.79 0.23 6.28
N TRP A 121 -8.48 -0.68 6.98
CA TRP A 121 -9.90 -0.51 7.30
C TRP A 121 -10.18 0.70 8.20
N ALA A 122 -9.32 0.97 9.19
CA ALA A 122 -9.42 2.13 10.07
C ALA A 122 -9.20 3.44 9.29
N TYR A 123 -8.23 3.45 8.38
CA TYR A 123 -8.00 4.56 7.46
C TYR A 123 -9.19 4.81 6.52
N GLU A 124 -9.71 3.75 5.88
CA GLU A 124 -10.92 3.80 5.06
C GLU A 124 -12.12 4.34 5.87
N THR A 125 -12.27 3.89 7.11
CA THR A 125 -13.33 4.36 8.02
C THR A 125 -13.17 5.85 8.33
N ALA A 126 -11.95 6.34 8.56
CA ALA A 126 -11.69 7.77 8.76
C ALA A 126 -12.01 8.59 7.50
N LEU A 127 -11.61 8.13 6.31
CA LEU A 127 -11.97 8.78 5.05
C LEU A 127 -13.49 8.92 4.89
N ARG A 128 -14.23 7.84 5.18
CA ARG A 128 -15.70 7.81 5.02
C ARG A 128 -16.44 8.63 6.08
N SER A 129 -16.05 8.50 7.34
CA SER A 129 -16.75 9.10 8.48
C SER A 129 -16.32 10.53 8.81
N GLU A 130 -15.05 10.87 8.61
CA GLU A 130 -14.50 12.19 8.92
C GLU A 130 -14.45 13.08 7.66
N CYS A 131 -14.27 12.49 6.48
CA CYS A 131 -14.05 13.22 5.22
C CYS A 131 -15.09 12.96 4.12
N GLY A 132 -16.15 12.21 4.43
CA GLY A 132 -17.32 12.04 3.57
C GLY A 132 -17.12 11.15 2.34
N TYR A 133 -16.00 10.42 2.25
CA TYR A 133 -15.72 9.48 1.15
C TYR A 133 -16.86 8.47 0.96
N LYS A 134 -17.29 8.25 -0.28
CA LYS A 134 -18.41 7.33 -0.60
C LYS A 134 -17.94 5.95 -1.05
N GLY A 135 -16.75 5.88 -1.62
CA GLY A 135 -16.13 4.63 -2.06
C GLY A 135 -15.47 3.82 -0.93
N TYR A 136 -14.84 2.70 -1.31
CA TYR A 136 -14.04 1.86 -0.42
C TYR A 136 -12.58 1.90 -0.86
N GLN A 137 -11.66 1.50 0.02
CA GLN A 137 -10.23 1.63 -0.22
C GLN A 137 -9.82 1.02 -1.58
N PRO A 138 -9.29 1.82 -2.52
CA PRO A 138 -8.74 1.28 -3.74
C PRO A 138 -7.40 0.57 -3.48
N TYR A 139 -7.03 -0.33 -4.39
CA TYR A 139 -5.75 -1.02 -4.37
C TYR A 139 -4.92 -0.74 -5.63
N TRP A 140 -3.61 -0.93 -5.52
CA TRP A 140 -2.67 -0.86 -6.64
C TRP A 140 -2.25 -2.26 -7.06
N ASN A 141 -2.79 -2.78 -8.18
CA ASN A 141 -2.28 -4.03 -8.74
C ASN A 141 -0.89 -3.80 -9.34
N TRP A 142 0.14 -4.26 -8.65
CA TRP A 142 1.54 -4.09 -9.06
C TRP A 142 1.81 -4.63 -10.46
N GLY A 143 1.22 -5.78 -10.82
CA GLY A 143 1.46 -6.44 -12.10
C GLY A 143 0.69 -5.86 -13.28
N LYS A 144 -0.23 -4.92 -13.05
CA LYS A 144 -1.13 -4.40 -14.10
C LYS A 144 -0.45 -3.44 -15.07
N TYR A 145 0.56 -2.71 -14.60
CA TYR A 145 1.30 -1.72 -15.38
C TYR A 145 2.80 -2.03 -15.30
N PRO A 146 3.41 -2.66 -16.32
CA PRO A 146 4.83 -3.00 -16.31
C PRO A 146 5.76 -1.78 -16.13
N ASP A 147 5.33 -0.62 -16.65
CA ASP A 147 5.89 0.68 -16.32
C ASP A 147 4.92 1.41 -15.37
N PRO A 148 5.27 1.59 -14.08
CA PRO A 148 4.43 2.27 -13.11
C PRO A 148 4.08 3.71 -13.50
N SER A 149 4.91 4.39 -14.30
CA SER A 149 4.61 5.77 -14.76
C SER A 149 3.38 5.84 -15.67
N LEU A 150 2.98 4.72 -16.29
CA LEU A 150 1.75 4.62 -17.08
C LEU A 150 0.50 4.33 -16.21
N SER A 151 0.69 4.05 -14.92
CA SER A 151 -0.42 3.87 -13.99
C SER A 151 -1.13 5.21 -13.74
N PRO A 152 -2.48 5.24 -13.70
CA PRO A 152 -3.24 6.40 -13.24
C PRO A 152 -2.89 6.87 -11.82
N ILE A 153 -2.18 6.05 -11.05
CA ILE A 153 -1.67 6.41 -9.73
C ILE A 153 -0.54 7.46 -9.83
N PHE A 154 0.35 7.33 -10.81
CA PHE A 154 1.63 8.08 -10.88
C PHE A 154 1.76 8.99 -12.10
N ASN A 155 0.74 9.07 -12.96
CA ASN A 155 0.78 9.86 -14.19
C ASN A 155 0.75 11.39 -13.97
N GLY A 156 0.51 11.84 -12.72
CA GLY A 156 0.54 13.25 -12.34
C GLY A 156 -0.66 14.10 -12.79
N ASP A 157 -1.71 13.48 -13.34
CA ASP A 157 -2.94 14.21 -13.69
C ASP A 157 -3.76 14.59 -12.43
N ALA A 158 -4.87 15.31 -12.64
CA ALA A 158 -5.73 15.80 -11.56
C ALA A 158 -6.42 14.69 -10.75
N HIS A 159 -6.50 13.47 -11.30
CA HIS A 159 -7.14 12.31 -10.71
C HIS A 159 -6.14 11.30 -10.15
N SER A 160 -4.85 11.64 -10.18
CA SER A 160 -3.76 10.75 -9.76
C SER A 160 -3.46 10.86 -8.27
N MET A 161 -2.59 9.99 -7.78
CA MET A 161 -1.98 10.14 -6.46
C MET A 161 -0.75 11.05 -6.52
N GLY A 162 -0.66 11.93 -7.53
CA GLY A 162 0.51 12.75 -7.83
C GLY A 162 1.39 12.13 -8.91
N GLY A 163 2.44 12.85 -9.29
CA GLY A 163 3.45 12.36 -10.24
C GLY A 163 4.60 11.59 -9.57
N ASN A 164 5.64 11.34 -10.37
CA ASN A 164 6.97 11.06 -9.85
C ASN A 164 7.58 12.32 -9.20
N GLY A 165 8.68 12.16 -8.46
CA GLY A 165 9.51 13.27 -8.03
C GLY A 165 10.24 13.92 -9.21
N GLU A 166 10.63 15.19 -9.05
CA GLU A 166 11.57 15.84 -9.98
C GLU A 166 12.81 14.96 -10.18
N ALA A 167 13.30 14.88 -11.41
CA ALA A 167 14.48 14.10 -11.73
C ALA A 167 15.71 14.68 -11.02
N VAL A 168 16.38 13.86 -10.23
CA VAL A 168 17.66 14.18 -9.59
C VAL A 168 18.64 13.04 -9.86
N SER A 169 19.91 13.36 -10.09
CA SER A 169 20.92 12.32 -10.26
C SER A 169 21.28 11.72 -8.89
N HIS A 170 21.18 10.40 -8.77
CA HIS A 170 21.64 9.64 -7.61
C HIS A 170 22.04 8.22 -8.03
N LYS A 171 22.72 7.49 -7.16
CA LYS A 171 23.26 6.16 -7.48
C LYS A 171 22.24 5.04 -7.31
N GLY A 172 21.12 5.33 -6.65
CA GLY A 172 20.17 4.34 -6.14
C GLY A 172 20.47 4.02 -4.67
N TYR A 173 20.11 2.83 -4.20
CA TYR A 173 20.38 2.41 -2.83
C TYR A 173 20.54 0.90 -2.73
N ASN A 174 21.35 0.47 -1.77
CA ASN A 174 21.59 -0.94 -1.50
C ASN A 174 20.51 -1.46 -0.54
N LEU A 175 19.64 -2.36 -1.03
CA LEU A 175 18.42 -2.78 -0.33
C LEU A 175 18.39 -4.27 -0.02
N GLY A 176 17.64 -4.59 1.03
CA GLY A 176 17.23 -5.94 1.41
C GLY A 176 18.36 -6.86 1.87
N MET A 177 17.99 -8.10 2.19
CA MET A 177 18.95 -9.17 2.49
C MET A 177 19.75 -9.61 1.25
N ALA A 178 19.27 -9.26 0.06
CA ALA A 178 19.95 -9.50 -1.20
C ALA A 178 21.21 -8.64 -1.37
N ASN A 179 21.34 -7.55 -0.59
CA ASN A 179 22.45 -6.59 -0.71
C ASN A 179 22.64 -6.15 -2.19
N VAL A 180 21.51 -5.87 -2.83
CA VAL A 180 21.43 -5.49 -4.24
C VAL A 180 21.37 -3.98 -4.34
N MET A 181 22.25 -3.42 -5.17
CA MET A 181 22.19 -2.03 -5.57
C MET A 181 21.01 -1.83 -6.51
N VAL A 182 19.88 -1.38 -5.95
CA VAL A 182 18.70 -1.04 -6.73
C VAL A 182 19.00 0.26 -7.48
N PRO A 183 18.87 0.26 -8.83
CA PRO A 183 19.21 1.42 -9.64
C PRO A 183 18.30 2.59 -9.32
N ALA A 184 18.83 3.81 -9.46
CA ALA A 184 18.01 5.02 -9.41
C ALA A 184 16.89 4.96 -10.45
N GLY A 185 15.69 5.39 -10.04
CA GLY A 185 14.58 5.63 -10.94
C GLY A 185 14.75 6.96 -11.68
N LYS A 186 13.63 7.46 -12.23
CA LYS A 186 13.59 8.70 -13.01
C LYS A 186 13.29 9.95 -12.16
N GLY A 187 13.19 9.80 -10.83
CA GLY A 187 12.78 10.83 -9.89
C GLY A 187 13.86 11.10 -8.84
N GLY A 188 13.46 11.01 -7.56
CA GLY A 188 14.26 11.25 -6.36
C GLY A 188 14.05 12.62 -5.71
N GLY A 189 13.54 13.59 -6.48
CA GLY A 189 13.18 14.93 -6.04
C GLY A 189 11.79 15.02 -5.43
N CYS A 190 11.31 16.25 -5.21
CA CYS A 190 9.97 16.51 -4.71
C CYS A 190 8.92 16.20 -5.79
N VAL A 191 7.75 15.70 -5.38
CA VAL A 191 6.58 15.64 -6.25
C VAL A 191 6.06 17.08 -6.47
N LYS A 192 5.90 17.49 -7.74
CA LYS A 192 5.47 18.86 -8.12
C LYS A 192 4.18 18.92 -8.92
N ILE A 193 3.63 17.78 -9.30
CA ILE A 193 2.42 17.69 -10.13
C ILE A 193 1.38 16.77 -9.48
N GLY A 194 0.12 16.99 -9.88
CA GLY A 194 -1.03 16.29 -9.34
C GLY A 194 -1.45 16.76 -7.94
N PRO A 195 -2.47 16.14 -7.35
CA PRO A 195 -3.15 16.64 -6.14
C PRO A 195 -2.27 16.74 -4.89
N PHE A 196 -1.17 15.99 -4.85
CA PHE A 196 -0.25 15.91 -3.70
C PHE A 196 1.02 16.76 -3.86
N ALA A 197 1.11 17.61 -4.90
CA ALA A 197 2.27 18.47 -5.16
C ALA A 197 2.63 19.42 -4.00
N SER A 198 1.64 19.82 -3.20
CA SER A 198 1.82 20.69 -2.03
C SER A 198 1.81 19.93 -0.70
N MET A 199 1.83 18.59 -0.73
CA MET A 199 1.85 17.77 0.47
C MET A 199 3.13 18.04 1.27
N THR A 200 2.98 18.22 2.58
CA THR A 200 4.08 18.34 3.53
C THR A 200 4.20 17.04 4.33
N VAL A 201 5.39 16.45 4.32
CA VAL A 201 5.77 15.32 5.17
C VAL A 201 6.32 15.89 6.48
N ASN A 202 5.64 15.63 7.60
CA ASN A 202 5.97 16.25 8.90
C ASN A 202 6.80 15.37 9.83
N LEU A 203 6.66 14.05 9.73
CA LEU A 203 7.29 13.05 10.61
C LEU A 203 8.50 12.41 9.93
N GLY A 204 9.32 11.71 10.73
CA GLY A 204 10.53 11.06 10.24
C GLY A 204 11.57 12.02 9.65
N PRO A 205 12.54 11.53 8.88
CA PRO A 205 12.79 10.09 8.61
C PRO A 205 13.38 9.38 9.85
N LEU A 206 13.29 8.05 9.85
CA LEU A 206 13.86 7.13 10.84
C LEU A 206 14.83 6.12 10.21
N ALA A 207 14.45 5.54 9.08
CA ALA A 207 15.25 4.58 8.33
C ALA A 207 15.03 4.73 6.82
N GLY A 208 15.15 5.97 6.33
CA GLY A 208 14.98 6.27 4.91
C GLY A 208 16.09 5.65 4.05
N ALA A 209 15.70 4.84 3.08
CA ALA A 209 16.61 4.17 2.16
C ALA A 209 16.76 4.93 0.84
N MET A 210 17.16 6.21 0.93
CA MET A 210 17.49 7.06 -0.22
C MET A 210 18.99 7.34 -0.26
N ASP A 211 19.53 7.65 -1.43
CA ASP A 211 20.94 8.04 -1.58
C ASP A 211 21.26 9.21 -0.63
N ALA A 212 22.30 9.04 0.19
CA ALA A 212 22.74 10.06 1.15
C ALA A 212 23.09 11.39 0.47
N ALA A 213 23.49 11.38 -0.81
CA ALA A 213 23.77 12.59 -1.59
C ALA A 213 22.54 13.50 -1.74
N LEU A 214 21.32 12.98 -1.57
CA LEU A 214 20.09 13.77 -1.61
C LEU A 214 19.87 14.62 -0.35
N ASN A 215 20.70 14.45 0.68
CA ASN A 215 20.72 15.26 1.89
C ASN A 215 19.33 15.45 2.53
N ILE A 216 18.56 14.35 2.64
CA ILE A 216 17.24 14.38 3.28
C ILE A 216 17.40 14.82 4.74
N LYS A 217 16.65 15.86 5.11
CA LYS A 217 16.72 16.49 6.42
C LYS A 217 16.36 15.48 7.52
N LYS A 218 17.32 15.20 8.40
CA LYS A 218 17.13 14.33 9.58
C LYS A 218 16.08 14.93 10.53
N ASN A 219 15.31 14.06 11.19
CA ASN A 219 14.35 14.50 12.19
C ASN A 219 15.10 15.11 13.40
N PRO A 220 14.61 16.21 14.01
CA PRO A 220 15.22 16.78 15.21
C PRO A 220 15.09 15.88 16.45
N ARG A 221 14.24 14.84 16.41
CA ARG A 221 14.13 13.80 17.44
C ARG A 221 14.50 12.43 16.86
N SER A 222 15.24 11.64 17.62
CA SER A 222 15.64 10.29 17.23
C SER A 222 14.47 9.30 17.13
N ASP A 223 13.33 9.61 17.75
CA ASP A 223 12.09 8.83 17.67
C ASP A 223 11.24 9.16 16.43
N GLY A 224 11.67 10.11 15.59
CA GLY A 224 10.96 10.48 14.36
C GLY A 224 9.70 11.31 14.58
N TYR A 225 9.34 11.64 15.83
CA TYR A 225 8.12 12.39 16.17
C TYR A 225 8.31 13.91 16.16
N GLY A 226 9.53 14.40 15.92
CA GLY A 226 9.82 15.82 15.82
C GLY A 226 9.17 16.44 14.60
N TYR A 227 8.77 17.71 14.70
CA TYR A 227 8.25 18.45 13.55
C TYR A 227 9.37 18.69 12.53
N ASN A 228 9.28 18.00 11.40
CA ASN A 228 10.30 18.01 10.34
C ASN A 228 9.67 18.20 8.95
N PRO A 229 9.02 19.35 8.69
CA PRO A 229 8.31 19.60 7.44
C PRO A 229 9.27 19.59 6.24
N ARG A 230 8.90 18.84 5.22
CA ARG A 230 9.58 18.75 3.91
C ARG A 230 8.61 18.28 2.83
N CYS A 231 9.00 18.39 1.57
CA CYS A 231 8.15 17.92 0.46
C CYS A 231 8.03 16.39 0.46
N LEU A 232 6.93 15.90 -0.10
CA LEU A 232 6.84 14.51 -0.55
C LEU A 232 7.84 14.27 -1.68
N ARG A 233 8.65 13.21 -1.59
CA ARG A 233 9.58 12.79 -2.64
C ARG A 233 9.23 11.39 -3.13
N ARG A 234 9.40 11.15 -4.42
CA ARG A 234 9.25 9.82 -5.03
C ARG A 234 10.37 9.56 -6.01
N ASP A 235 10.72 8.29 -6.11
CA ASP A 235 11.58 7.79 -7.17
C ASP A 235 10.93 6.56 -7.79
N VAL A 236 9.81 6.80 -8.48
CA VAL A 236 8.99 5.73 -9.07
C VAL A 236 9.85 4.90 -10.02
N ASN A 237 9.92 3.61 -9.73
CA ASN A 237 10.90 2.70 -10.32
C ASN A 237 10.26 1.40 -10.79
N ASP A 238 10.56 1.01 -12.03
CA ASP A 238 10.09 -0.21 -12.69
C ASP A 238 10.96 -1.45 -12.39
N TYR A 239 12.09 -1.29 -11.70
CA TYR A 239 12.99 -2.38 -11.32
C TYR A 239 12.25 -3.55 -10.65
N PHE A 240 11.44 -3.29 -9.63
CA PHE A 240 10.72 -4.36 -8.93
C PHE A 240 9.52 -4.87 -9.72
N VAL A 241 8.78 -3.99 -10.40
CA VAL A 241 7.62 -4.39 -11.20
C VAL A 241 8.02 -5.30 -12.37
N SER A 242 9.17 -5.04 -12.98
CA SER A 242 9.68 -5.84 -14.10
C SER A 242 10.28 -7.19 -13.69
N GLN A 243 10.63 -7.39 -12.42
CA GLN A 243 11.38 -8.58 -11.96
C GLN A 243 10.66 -9.43 -10.92
N TYR A 244 9.96 -8.79 -9.98
CA TYR A 244 9.44 -9.44 -8.78
C TYR A 244 7.93 -9.25 -8.58
N LEU A 245 7.30 -8.27 -9.24
CA LEU A 245 5.86 -7.99 -9.08
C LEU A 245 5.06 -8.24 -10.37
N ARG A 246 5.54 -9.09 -11.27
CA ARG A 246 4.80 -9.42 -12.50
C ARG A 246 3.56 -10.24 -12.15
N PRO A 247 2.54 -10.26 -13.02
CA PRO A 247 1.35 -11.10 -12.80
C PRO A 247 1.66 -12.57 -12.49
N GLN A 248 2.71 -13.13 -13.11
CA GLN A 248 3.13 -14.50 -12.83
C GLN A 248 3.74 -14.66 -11.43
N ASP A 249 4.51 -13.67 -10.95
CA ASP A 249 5.10 -13.71 -9.61
C ASP A 249 4.00 -13.66 -8.53
N LEU A 250 2.99 -12.80 -8.74
CA LEU A 250 1.79 -12.72 -7.91
C LEU A 250 1.05 -14.05 -7.85
N ALA A 251 0.79 -14.67 -9.00
CA ALA A 251 0.11 -15.96 -9.06
C ALA A 251 0.92 -17.11 -8.44
N ASN A 252 2.24 -17.11 -8.66
CA ASN A 252 3.15 -18.09 -8.07
C ASN A 252 3.15 -17.99 -6.55
N GLN A 253 3.15 -16.78 -5.98
CA GLN A 253 3.13 -16.58 -4.54
C GLN A 253 1.85 -17.14 -3.90
N ILE A 254 0.67 -16.93 -4.53
CA ILE A 254 -0.60 -17.51 -4.07
C ILE A 254 -0.60 -19.04 -4.15
N THR A 255 -0.11 -19.60 -5.25
CA THR A 255 -0.24 -21.04 -5.53
C THR A 255 0.81 -21.90 -4.85
N SER A 256 2.00 -21.35 -4.56
CA SER A 256 3.11 -22.08 -3.92
C SER A 256 3.04 -22.08 -2.39
N SER A 257 2.38 -21.10 -1.78
CA SER A 257 2.26 -21.01 -0.32
C SER A 257 1.20 -21.97 0.22
N LYS A 258 1.61 -22.95 1.04
CA LYS A 258 0.73 -24.03 1.52
C LYS A 258 -0.01 -23.69 2.81
N ASP A 259 0.59 -22.82 3.61
CA ASP A 259 0.13 -22.41 4.94
C ASP A 259 0.36 -20.90 5.15
N ILE A 260 -0.20 -20.36 6.22
CA ILE A 260 -0.08 -18.93 6.54
C ILE A 260 1.37 -18.51 6.77
N GLU A 261 2.21 -19.38 7.33
CA GLU A 261 3.61 -19.06 7.62
C GLU A 261 4.41 -18.87 6.34
N SER A 262 4.34 -19.81 5.40
CA SER A 262 4.98 -19.70 4.08
C SER A 262 4.41 -18.53 3.26
N PHE A 263 3.11 -18.29 3.37
CA PHE A 263 2.45 -17.16 2.70
C PHE A 263 2.95 -15.80 3.20
N GLN A 264 2.91 -15.56 4.51
CA GLN A 264 3.37 -14.28 5.08
C GLN A 264 4.89 -14.09 4.94
N LYS A 265 5.67 -15.18 4.98
CA LYS A 265 7.11 -15.12 4.80
C LYS A 265 7.47 -14.71 3.38
N SER A 266 6.86 -15.34 2.36
CA SER A 266 7.09 -14.96 0.97
C SER A 266 6.62 -13.54 0.62
N LEU A 267 5.69 -12.98 1.40
CA LEU A 267 5.27 -11.60 1.24
C LEU A 267 6.26 -10.59 1.80
N GLN A 268 6.95 -10.88 2.91
CA GLN A 268 7.76 -9.89 3.65
C GLN A 268 9.27 -10.12 3.53
N TYR A 269 9.72 -11.37 3.51
CA TYR A 269 11.14 -11.69 3.62
C TYR A 269 11.83 -11.65 2.27
N ASP A 270 12.75 -10.72 2.12
CA ASP A 270 13.74 -10.76 1.06
C ASP A 270 14.67 -11.96 1.28
N THR A 271 15.08 -12.59 0.19
CA THR A 271 16.12 -13.62 0.17
C THR A 271 17.37 -13.07 -0.50
N THR A 272 18.47 -13.84 -0.49
CA THR A 272 19.66 -13.48 -1.28
C THR A 272 19.41 -13.46 -2.79
N ALA A 273 18.32 -14.09 -3.26
CA ALA A 273 18.01 -14.25 -4.68
C ALA A 273 16.87 -13.35 -5.17
N ALA A 274 15.96 -12.92 -4.30
CA ALA A 274 14.76 -12.19 -4.68
C ALA A 274 14.23 -11.32 -3.55
N PHE A 275 13.67 -10.16 -3.92
CA PHE A 275 12.89 -9.31 -3.04
C PHE A 275 11.48 -9.86 -2.83
N SER A 276 10.91 -9.61 -1.65
CA SER A 276 9.53 -9.93 -1.35
C SER A 276 8.55 -9.00 -2.08
N LEU A 277 7.29 -9.42 -2.24
CA LEU A 277 6.30 -8.58 -2.93
C LEU A 277 5.98 -7.30 -2.15
N HIS A 278 5.99 -7.38 -0.81
CA HIS A 278 5.76 -6.22 0.07
C HIS A 278 6.91 -5.21 -0.07
N THR A 279 8.16 -5.67 0.02
CA THR A 279 9.35 -4.84 -0.22
C THR A 279 9.29 -4.20 -1.61
N GLY A 280 9.06 -4.99 -2.65
CA GLY A 280 9.01 -4.50 -4.02
C GLY A 280 7.95 -3.42 -4.22
N GLY A 281 6.75 -3.58 -3.64
CA GLY A 281 5.70 -2.59 -3.76
C GLY A 281 6.05 -1.26 -3.08
N HIS A 282 6.64 -1.28 -1.89
CA HIS A 282 7.13 -0.08 -1.22
C HIS A 282 8.22 0.63 -2.04
N PHE A 283 9.22 -0.11 -2.50
CA PHE A 283 10.37 0.45 -3.22
C PHE A 283 10.15 0.72 -4.71
N SER A 284 8.98 0.37 -5.26
CA SER A 284 8.54 0.88 -6.56
C SER A 284 7.95 2.29 -6.50
N ILE A 285 7.50 2.77 -5.33
CA ILE A 285 7.16 4.18 -5.10
C ILE A 285 8.42 4.94 -4.64
N TRP A 286 9.13 4.32 -3.70
CA TRP A 286 10.38 4.79 -3.11
C TRP A 286 10.31 6.23 -2.57
N GLY A 287 11.43 6.96 -2.58
CA GLY A 287 11.47 8.34 -2.12
C GLY A 287 11.38 8.49 -0.60
N ASP A 288 10.86 9.64 -0.19
CA ASP A 288 10.71 10.03 1.22
C ASP A 288 9.28 10.54 1.43
N PRO A 289 8.46 9.85 2.25
CA PRO A 289 8.84 8.78 3.18
C PRO A 289 8.63 7.35 2.63
N GLY A 290 8.30 7.17 1.35
CA GLY A 290 7.91 5.85 0.80
C GLY A 290 8.98 4.76 0.96
N GLY A 291 10.27 5.12 0.92
CA GLY A 291 11.40 4.24 1.19
C GLY A 291 11.85 4.16 2.66
N ASP A 292 11.05 4.63 3.62
CA ASP A 292 11.34 4.56 5.05
C ASP A 292 10.44 3.51 5.73
N PHE A 293 11.04 2.47 6.30
CA PHE A 293 10.34 1.34 6.90
C PHE A 293 9.31 1.76 7.97
N TYR A 294 9.62 2.80 8.76
CA TYR A 294 8.74 3.25 9.85
C TYR A 294 7.70 4.25 9.36
N VAL A 295 8.07 5.09 8.40
CA VAL A 295 7.34 6.31 8.03
C VAL A 295 6.62 6.16 6.69
N SER A 296 6.69 4.99 6.06
CA SER A 296 6.08 4.71 4.75
C SER A 296 4.59 5.06 4.62
N PRO A 297 3.71 5.02 5.66
CA PRO A 297 2.34 5.51 5.51
C PRO A 297 2.24 7.02 5.26
N GLY A 298 3.31 7.77 5.49
CA GLY A 298 3.42 9.17 5.10
C GLY A 298 3.39 9.38 3.58
N GLU A 299 3.54 8.32 2.78
CA GLU A 299 3.35 8.31 1.34
C GLU A 299 1.89 7.91 1.02
N PRO A 300 1.07 8.76 0.36
CA PRO A 300 -0.34 8.48 0.07
C PRO A 300 -0.63 7.17 -0.69
N VAL A 301 0.32 6.66 -1.48
CA VAL A 301 0.17 5.40 -2.21
C VAL A 301 0.37 4.16 -1.31
N PHE A 302 0.88 4.32 -0.08
CA PHE A 302 0.95 3.25 0.93
C PHE A 302 -0.38 2.51 1.06
N TRP A 303 -1.49 3.23 1.14
CA TRP A 303 -2.81 2.66 1.37
C TRP A 303 -3.30 1.81 0.18
N LEU A 304 -2.92 2.20 -1.04
CA LEU A 304 -3.22 1.42 -2.25
C LEU A 304 -2.33 0.18 -2.34
N HIS A 305 -1.04 0.31 -1.97
CA HIS A 305 -0.10 -0.80 -1.88
C HIS A 305 -0.59 -1.84 -0.86
N HIS A 306 -0.97 -1.43 0.35
CA HIS A 306 -1.49 -2.35 1.38
C HIS A 306 -2.90 -2.86 1.06
N GLY A 307 -3.69 -2.13 0.27
CA GLY A 307 -4.90 -2.67 -0.35
C GLY A 307 -4.60 -3.87 -1.27
N GLN A 308 -3.47 -3.86 -1.98
CA GLN A 308 -3.03 -4.99 -2.80
C GLN A 308 -2.40 -6.12 -1.96
N VAL A 309 -1.66 -5.82 -0.89
CA VAL A 309 -1.21 -6.84 0.07
C VAL A 309 -2.42 -7.59 0.66
N ASP A 310 -3.44 -6.84 1.08
CA ASP A 310 -4.69 -7.39 1.60
C ASP A 310 -5.44 -8.21 0.54
N ARG A 311 -5.49 -7.73 -0.72
CA ARG A 311 -6.04 -8.48 -1.86
C ARG A 311 -5.30 -9.79 -2.05
N GLN A 312 -3.97 -9.79 -2.06
CA GLN A 312 -3.15 -10.98 -2.24
C GLN A 312 -3.47 -12.04 -1.18
N TRP A 313 -3.58 -11.63 0.09
CA TRP A 313 -3.98 -12.50 1.19
C TRP A 313 -5.40 -13.02 1.04
N TRP A 314 -6.36 -12.14 0.72
CA TRP A 314 -7.75 -12.53 0.48
C TRP A 314 -7.88 -13.57 -0.64
N ILE A 315 -7.14 -13.42 -1.75
CA ILE A 315 -7.14 -14.40 -2.84
C ILE A 315 -6.63 -15.75 -2.34
N TRP A 316 -5.52 -15.77 -1.60
CA TRP A 316 -4.92 -16.99 -1.05
C TRP A 316 -5.85 -17.70 -0.08
N GLN A 317 -6.48 -16.97 0.85
CA GLN A 317 -7.46 -17.52 1.79
C GLN A 317 -8.60 -18.17 1.03
N ASN A 318 -9.12 -17.49 0.00
CA ASN A 318 -10.25 -17.99 -0.77
C ASN A 318 -9.89 -19.04 -1.82
N GLN A 319 -8.62 -19.42 -1.99
CA GLN A 319 -8.31 -20.64 -2.74
C GLN A 319 -8.71 -21.90 -1.96
N ASP A 320 -8.78 -21.85 -0.63
CA ASP A 320 -9.24 -22.94 0.22
C ASP A 320 -9.85 -22.40 1.53
N PRO A 321 -11.08 -21.82 1.46
CA PRO A 321 -11.66 -21.06 2.57
C PRO A 321 -11.74 -21.85 3.88
N ALA A 322 -12.11 -23.13 3.80
CA ALA A 322 -12.32 -23.99 4.96
C ALA A 322 -11.04 -24.20 5.79
N ASN A 323 -9.88 -24.18 5.14
CA ASN A 323 -8.61 -24.43 5.81
C ASN A 323 -7.78 -23.17 6.03
N ARG A 324 -8.03 -22.05 5.33
CA ARG A 324 -7.11 -20.89 5.30
C ARG A 324 -7.69 -19.61 5.92
N VAL A 325 -9.00 -19.49 6.08
CA VAL A 325 -9.60 -18.25 6.59
C VAL A 325 -9.35 -18.05 8.09
N GLN A 326 -9.24 -19.14 8.85
CA GLN A 326 -8.99 -19.13 10.30
C GLN A 326 -7.53 -19.43 10.69
N GLN A 327 -6.60 -19.48 9.72
CA GLN A 327 -5.16 -19.57 9.99
C GLN A 327 -4.58 -18.22 10.40
#